data_AF-A0A9D6QII3-F1
#
_entry.id   AF-A0A9D6QII3-F1
#
_cell.length_a   1.000
_cell.length_b   1.000
_cell.length_c   1.000
_cell.angle_alpha   90.00
_cell.angle_beta   90.00
_cell.angle_gamma   90.00
#
_symmetry.space_group_name_H-M   'P 1'
#
loop_
_entity.id
_entity.type
_entity.pdbx_description
1 polymer ?
#
loop_
_entity_poly.entity_id
_entity_poly.type
_entity_poly.pdbx_seq_one_letter_code
_entity_poly.pdbx_strand_id
1 'polypeptide(L)'
;MRRINFSSLQNAVTKLEKSTTAFAELFSAGPNTNLEQLNNLLYQSERKLLGDGLPRRPWYKHTIYAPGFYTGYGVKTLPGVREAIEQRNFVEAQQQIEIVSKTIEAFNQQVEAANKILMMK
;
A
#
# COMPACT_ATOMS: atom_id res chain seq x y z
N MET A 1 -25.85 10.18 -10.46
CA MET A 1 -24.68 10.08 -9.57
C MET A 1 -23.69 9.09 -10.16
N ARG A 2 -22.47 9.50 -10.52
CA ARG A 2 -21.41 8.53 -10.85
C ARG A 2 -20.96 7.87 -9.54
N ARG A 3 -21.06 6.55 -9.44
CA ARG A 3 -20.59 5.79 -8.28
C ARG A 3 -19.09 5.53 -8.42
N ILE A 4 -18.32 5.86 -7.38
CA ILE A 4 -16.92 5.47 -7.26
C ILE A 4 -16.89 4.00 -6.84
N ASN A 5 -16.06 3.19 -7.48
CA ASN A 5 -15.91 1.78 -7.15
C ASN A 5 -14.65 1.54 -6.31
N PHE A 6 -14.83 1.04 -5.09
CA PHE A 6 -13.75 0.72 -4.13
C PHE A 6 -13.42 -0.78 -4.06
N SER A 7 -14.05 -1.63 -4.89
CA SER A 7 -13.91 -3.08 -4.77
C SER A 7 -12.48 -3.57 -4.95
N SER A 8 -11.71 -2.99 -5.88
CA SER A 8 -10.30 -3.33 -6.09
C SER A 8 -9.47 -3.06 -4.83
N LEU A 9 -9.67 -1.89 -4.21
CA LEU A 9 -8.96 -1.49 -3.00
C LEU A 9 -9.35 -2.35 -1.81
N GLN A 10 -10.65 -2.59 -1.61
CA GLN A 10 -11.13 -3.44 -0.52
C GLN A 10 -10.58 -4.86 -0.63
N ASN A 11 -10.58 -5.43 -1.84
CA ASN A 11 -10.03 -6.76 -2.08
C ASN A 11 -8.53 -6.82 -1.80
N ALA A 12 -7.76 -5.79 -2.20
CA ALA A 12 -6.34 -5.72 -1.94
C ALA A 12 -6.03 -5.66 -0.44
N VAL A 13 -6.78 -4.83 0.32
CA VAL A 13 -6.64 -4.72 1.78
C VAL A 13 -6.98 -6.04 2.48
N THR A 14 -8.08 -6.69 2.10
CA THR A 14 -8.46 -7.98 2.71
C THR A 14 -7.41 -9.08 2.47
N LYS A 15 -6.77 -9.09 1.28
CA LYS A 15 -5.65 -10.01 1.03
C LYS A 15 -4.44 -9.69 1.91
N LEU A 16 -4.12 -8.39 2.06
CA LEU A 16 -3.02 -7.93 2.90
C LEU A 16 -3.23 -8.27 4.38
N GLU A 17 -4.45 -8.09 4.90
CA GLU A 17 -4.81 -8.48 6.27
C GLU A 17 -4.54 -9.97 6.51
N LYS A 18 -4.91 -10.83 5.54
CA LYS A 18 -4.65 -12.27 5.62
C LYS A 18 -3.15 -12.59 5.64
N SER A 19 -2.36 -11.99 4.74
CA SER A 19 -0.92 -12.30 4.64
C SER A 19 -0.12 -11.77 5.83
N THR A 20 -0.49 -10.60 6.36
CA THR A 20 0.15 -10.01 7.55
C THR A 20 -0.21 -10.76 8.83
N THR A 21 -1.43 -11.28 8.94
CA THR A 21 -1.80 -12.19 10.05
C THR A 21 -0.92 -13.44 10.03
N ALA A 22 -0.80 -14.10 8.87
CA ALA A 22 0.10 -15.25 8.72
C ALA A 22 1.57 -14.89 9.01
N PHE A 23 2.02 -13.70 8.60
CA PHE A 23 3.37 -13.22 8.92
C PHE A 23 3.59 -13.15 10.44
N ALA A 24 2.65 -12.58 11.20
CA ALA A 24 2.78 -12.45 12.65
C ALA A 24 2.85 -13.81 13.36
N GLU A 25 2.04 -14.78 12.92
CA GLU A 25 2.06 -16.16 13.44
C GLU A 25 3.39 -16.85 13.13
N LEU A 26 3.85 -16.78 11.88
CA LEU A 26 5.11 -17.42 11.46
C LEU A 26 6.33 -16.77 12.11
N PHE A 27 6.34 -15.44 12.25
CA PHE A 27 7.43 -14.70 12.86
C PHE A 27 7.56 -14.99 14.36
N SER A 28 6.44 -15.17 15.07
CA SER A 28 6.44 -15.50 16.51
C SER A 28 6.81 -16.96 16.82
N ALA A 29 6.75 -17.87 15.83
CA ALA A 29 7.04 -19.29 16.00
C ALA A 29 8.54 -19.66 16.16
N GLY A 30 9.39 -18.77 16.68
CA GLY A 30 10.82 -19.03 16.94
C GLY A 30 11.79 -18.56 15.84
N PRO A 31 13.11 -18.68 16.08
CA PRO A 31 14.15 -18.05 15.25
C PRO A 31 14.14 -18.59 13.82
N ASN A 32 14.48 -17.72 12.87
CA ASN A 32 14.61 -18.07 11.46
C ASN A 32 16.10 -18.18 11.08
N THR A 33 16.45 -19.15 10.26
CA THR A 33 17.83 -19.39 9.78
C THR A 33 18.22 -18.46 8.61
N ASN A 34 17.23 -17.88 7.91
CA ASN A 34 17.37 -17.06 6.71
C ASN A 34 17.13 -15.55 6.99
N LEU A 35 17.66 -15.03 8.10
CA LEU A 35 17.42 -13.64 8.54
C LEU A 35 17.86 -12.58 7.53
N GLU A 36 18.93 -12.81 6.78
CA GLU A 36 19.40 -11.86 5.76
C GLU A 36 18.35 -11.66 4.66
N GLN A 37 17.78 -12.75 4.14
CA GLN A 37 16.74 -12.70 3.10
C GLN A 37 15.47 -12.05 3.64
N LEU A 38 15.07 -12.40 4.87
CA LEU A 38 13.92 -11.80 5.52
C LEU A 38 14.10 -10.28 5.72
N ASN A 39 15.26 -9.86 6.24
CA ASN A 39 15.56 -8.44 6.46
C ASN A 39 15.58 -7.64 5.16
N ASN A 40 16.13 -8.20 4.08
CA ASN A 40 16.08 -7.57 2.76
C ASN A 40 14.65 -7.35 2.27
N LEU A 41 13.76 -8.33 2.48
CA LEU A 41 12.35 -8.19 2.11
C LEU A 41 11.64 -7.10 2.93
N LEU A 42 11.87 -7.06 4.25
CA LEU A 42 11.29 -6.05 5.14
C LEU A 42 11.78 -4.64 4.82
N TYR A 43 13.08 -4.47 4.62
CA TYR A 43 13.68 -3.19 4.26
C TYR A 43 13.10 -2.60 2.96
N GLN A 44 12.81 -3.45 1.98
CA GLN A 44 12.27 -3.02 0.69
C GLN A 44 10.74 -2.86 0.68
N SER A 45 10.05 -3.28 1.73
CA SER A 45 8.57 -3.32 1.77
C SER A 45 7.94 -1.95 1.57
N GLU A 46 8.37 -0.92 2.30
CA GLU A 46 7.84 0.45 2.20
C GLU A 46 7.93 1.00 0.76
N ARG A 47 8.97 0.62 0.01
CA ARG A 47 9.17 1.07 -1.38
C ARG A 47 8.09 0.56 -2.33
N LYS A 48 7.37 -0.51 -1.96
CA LYS A 48 6.24 -1.04 -2.74
C LYS A 48 4.99 -0.16 -2.63
N LEU A 49 4.94 0.76 -1.67
CA LEU A 49 3.87 1.74 -1.50
C LEU A 49 4.11 3.03 -2.31
N LEU A 50 5.13 3.04 -3.18
CA LEU A 50 5.40 4.14 -4.09
C LEU A 50 4.70 3.90 -5.45
N GLY A 51 4.11 4.96 -5.97
CA GLY A 51 3.64 5.06 -7.36
C GLY A 51 4.47 6.05 -8.18
N ASP A 52 3.95 6.42 -9.35
CA ASP A 52 4.62 7.34 -10.28
C ASP A 52 4.59 8.82 -9.84
N GLY A 53 3.80 9.13 -8.80
CA GLY A 53 3.61 10.48 -8.30
C GLY A 53 2.13 10.86 -8.18
N LEU A 54 1.83 11.84 -7.34
CA LEU A 54 0.47 12.36 -7.19
C LEU A 54 0.13 13.36 -8.31
N PRO A 55 -1.16 13.44 -8.72
CA PRO A 55 -1.62 14.45 -9.66
C PRO A 55 -1.18 15.86 -9.23
N ARG A 56 -0.66 16.64 -10.18
CA ARG A 56 -0.15 18.02 -9.99
C ARG A 56 1.14 18.14 -9.15
N ARG A 57 1.61 17.07 -8.52
CA ARG A 57 2.81 17.07 -7.67
C ARG A 57 3.58 15.74 -7.76
N PRO A 58 4.17 15.44 -8.93
CA PRO A 58 4.74 14.12 -9.23
C PRO A 58 5.94 13.72 -8.35
N TRP A 59 6.54 14.66 -7.62
CA TRP A 59 7.61 14.36 -6.65
C TRP A 59 7.11 13.68 -5.37
N TYR A 60 5.81 13.79 -5.03
CA TYR A 60 5.22 12.99 -3.95
C TYR A 60 4.76 11.64 -4.49
N LYS A 61 5.57 10.61 -4.25
CA LYS A 61 5.36 9.27 -4.80
C LYS A 61 4.62 8.30 -3.89
N HIS A 62 4.56 8.60 -2.59
CA HIS A 62 3.94 7.70 -1.63
C HIS A 62 2.40 7.71 -1.78
N THR A 63 1.79 6.53 -1.98
CA THR A 63 0.35 6.42 -2.26
C THR A 63 -0.52 6.41 -1.00
N ILE A 64 0.05 6.03 0.16
CA ILE A 64 -0.67 5.97 1.44
C ILE A 64 -0.71 7.31 2.17
N TYR A 65 0.37 8.10 2.16
CA TYR A 65 0.43 9.40 2.85
C TYR A 65 1.24 10.41 2.07
N ALA A 66 0.81 11.68 2.10
CA ALA A 66 1.59 12.82 1.64
C ALA A 66 1.10 14.08 2.37
N PRO A 67 1.87 15.18 2.39
CA PRO A 67 1.34 16.49 2.79
C PRO A 67 0.07 16.83 2.00
N GLY A 68 -0.95 17.39 2.62
CA GLY A 68 -2.20 17.71 1.92
C GLY A 68 -2.03 18.89 0.95
N PHE A 69 -2.60 18.78 -0.26
CA PHE A 69 -2.46 19.82 -1.28
C PHE A 69 -3.05 21.18 -0.85
N TYR A 70 -4.20 21.16 -0.17
CA TYR A 70 -4.95 22.36 0.23
C TYR A 70 -4.92 22.64 1.75
N THR A 71 -4.31 21.76 2.53
CA THR A 71 -4.32 21.84 4.02
C THR A 71 -2.95 22.21 4.60
N GLY A 72 -2.00 22.65 3.77
CA GLY A 72 -0.65 22.98 4.23
C GLY A 72 0.08 21.77 4.83
N TYR A 73 0.57 21.88 6.07
CA TYR A 73 1.35 20.84 6.77
C TYR A 73 0.55 19.61 7.22
N GLY A 74 -0.78 19.60 7.11
CA GLY A 74 -1.58 18.44 7.51
C GLY A 74 -1.34 17.23 6.59
N VAL A 75 -0.95 16.08 7.16
CA VAL A 75 -0.82 14.84 6.38
C VAL A 75 -2.18 14.39 5.87
N LYS A 76 -2.23 13.94 4.62
CA LYS A 76 -3.44 13.34 4.03
C LYS A 76 -3.18 11.88 3.71
N THR A 77 -4.05 11.02 4.21
CA THR A 77 -4.10 9.59 3.90
C THR A 77 -4.72 9.36 2.53
N LEU A 78 -4.25 8.39 1.76
CA LEU A 78 -4.70 8.11 0.39
C LEU A 78 -4.87 9.41 -0.43
N PRO A 79 -3.84 10.28 -0.49
CA PRO A 79 -3.97 11.67 -0.91
C PRO A 79 -4.58 11.82 -2.30
N GLY A 80 -4.18 10.99 -3.28
CA GLY A 80 -4.74 11.02 -4.63
C GLY A 80 -6.24 10.75 -4.67
N VAL A 81 -6.73 9.79 -3.87
CA VAL A 81 -8.15 9.43 -3.81
C VAL A 81 -8.96 10.52 -3.11
N ARG A 82 -8.52 10.93 -1.91
CA ARG A 82 -9.25 11.92 -1.10
C ARG A 82 -9.31 13.29 -1.78
N GLU A 83 -8.20 13.77 -2.33
CA GLU A 83 -8.15 15.07 -3.01
C GLU A 83 -9.05 15.09 -4.25
N ALA A 84 -9.07 14.02 -5.05
CA ALA A 84 -9.94 13.93 -6.21
C ALA A 84 -11.43 13.92 -5.83
N ILE A 85 -11.81 13.24 -4.73
CA ILE A 85 -13.19 13.24 -4.21
C ILE A 85 -13.59 14.63 -3.72
N GLU A 86 -12.73 15.31 -2.96
CA GLU A 86 -12.96 16.67 -2.47
C GLU A 86 -13.17 17.67 -3.62
N GLN A 87 -12.42 17.51 -4.72
CA GLN A 87 -12.57 18.30 -5.93
C GLN A 87 -13.74 17.87 -6.83
N ARG A 88 -14.49 16.82 -6.44
CA ARG A 88 -15.54 16.18 -7.27
C ARG A 88 -15.03 15.67 -8.62
N ASN A 89 -13.73 15.42 -8.76
CA ASN A 89 -13.13 14.80 -9.92
C ASN A 89 -13.19 13.26 -9.79
N PHE A 90 -14.37 12.69 -10.04
CA PHE A 90 -14.60 11.26 -9.85
C PHE A 90 -13.83 10.36 -10.82
N VAL A 91 -13.39 10.90 -11.97
CA VAL A 91 -12.53 10.16 -12.91
C VAL A 91 -11.13 9.99 -12.33
N GLU A 92 -10.53 11.07 -11.82
CA GLU A 92 -9.24 11.02 -11.13
C GLU A 92 -9.35 10.17 -9.85
N ALA A 93 -10.45 10.26 -9.11
CA ALA A 93 -10.66 9.43 -7.93
C ALA A 93 -10.61 7.94 -8.26
N GLN A 94 -11.30 7.51 -9.32
CA GLN A 94 -11.25 6.11 -9.75
C GLN A 94 -9.84 5.69 -10.19
N GLN A 95 -9.14 6.54 -10.94
CA GLN A 95 -7.75 6.26 -11.36
C GLN A 95 -6.81 6.10 -10.17
N GLN A 96 -6.92 6.98 -9.17
CA GLN A 96 -6.10 6.93 -7.97
C GLN A 96 -6.44 5.72 -7.08
N ILE A 97 -7.69 5.27 -7.08
CA ILE A 97 -8.09 4.01 -6.43
C ILE A 97 -7.35 2.83 -7.09
N GLU A 98 -7.35 2.73 -8.42
CA GLU A 98 -6.65 1.63 -9.10
C GLU A 98 -5.14 1.65 -8.87
N ILE A 99 -4.54 2.85 -8.79
CA ILE A 99 -3.11 2.99 -8.46
C ILE A 99 -2.84 2.48 -7.04
N VAL A 100 -3.61 2.92 -6.04
CA VAL A 100 -3.34 2.52 -4.66
C VAL A 100 -3.63 1.04 -4.43
N SER A 101 -4.68 0.49 -5.06
CA SER A 101 -4.95 -0.95 -5.08
C SER A 101 -3.74 -1.75 -5.57
N LYS A 102 -3.14 -1.35 -6.70
CA LYS A 102 -1.93 -2.01 -7.24
C LYS A 102 -0.73 -1.91 -6.30
N THR A 103 -0.51 -0.75 -5.67
CA THR A 103 0.59 -0.62 -4.70
C THR A 103 0.40 -1.48 -3.46
N ILE A 104 -0.84 -1.64 -2.97
CA ILE A 104 -1.15 -2.54 -1.86
C ILE A 104 -0.97 -4.00 -2.28
N GLU A 105 -1.35 -4.38 -3.49
CA GLU A 105 -1.09 -5.73 -4.01
C GLU A 105 0.42 -6.00 -4.14
N ALA A 106 1.21 -5.05 -4.61
CA ALA A 106 2.67 -5.17 -4.67
C ALA A 106 3.31 -5.29 -3.28
N PHE A 107 2.80 -4.55 -2.29
CA PHE A 107 3.21 -4.68 -0.90
C PHE A 107 2.82 -6.04 -0.33
N ASN A 108 1.60 -6.52 -0.60
CA ASN A 108 1.14 -7.85 -0.20
C ASN A 108 2.03 -8.96 -0.76
N GLN A 109 2.46 -8.87 -2.03
CA GLN A 109 3.40 -9.83 -2.61
C GLN A 109 4.74 -9.87 -1.87
N GLN A 110 5.21 -8.72 -1.35
CA GLN A 110 6.42 -8.66 -0.52
C GLN A 110 6.21 -9.39 0.81
N VAL A 111 5.05 -9.20 1.46
CA VAL A 111 4.69 -9.91 2.70
C VAL A 111 4.56 -11.41 2.46
N GLU A 112 3.93 -11.84 1.36
CA GLU A 112 3.85 -13.25 0.99
C GLU A 112 5.21 -13.87 0.72
N ALA A 113 6.15 -13.12 0.12
CA ALA A 113 7.53 -13.57 -0.04
C ALA A 113 8.21 -13.75 1.33
N ALA A 114 7.98 -12.82 2.27
CA ALA A 114 8.53 -12.94 3.62
C ALA A 114 7.94 -14.14 4.37
N ASN A 115 6.65 -14.43 4.21
CA ASN A 115 6.01 -15.63 4.75
C ASN A 115 6.68 -16.91 4.24
N LYS A 116 7.05 -16.98 2.95
CA LYS A 116 7.77 -18.14 2.40
C LYS A 116 9.13 -18.34 3.09
N ILE A 117 9.90 -17.27 3.32
CA ILE A 117 11.16 -17.35 4.07
C ILE A 117 10.92 -17.83 5.51
N LEU A 118 9.84 -17.35 6.14
CA LEU A 118 9.46 -17.78 7.48
C LEU A 118 8.97 -19.23 7.58
N MET A 119 8.56 -19.84 6.47
CA MET A 119 8.21 -21.27 6.41
C MET A 119 9.41 -22.18 6.18
N MET A 120 10.52 -21.64 5.66
CA MET A 120 11.77 -22.36 5.35
C MET A 120 12.74 -22.44 6.54
N LYS A 121 12.26 -22.24 7.78
CA LYS A 121 13.08 -22.22 9.01
C LYS A 121 14.03 -23.41 9.11
#